data_AF-A0A182GKY8-F1
#
_entry.id   AF-A0A182GKY8-F1
#
_cell.length_a   1.000
_cell.length_b   1.000
_cell.length_c   1.000
_cell.angle_alpha   90.00
_cell.angle_beta   90.00
_cell.angle_gamma   90.00
#
_symmetry.space_group_name_H-M   'P 1'
#
loop_
_entity.id
_entity.type
_entity.pdbx_description
1 polymer ?
#
loop_
_entity_poly.entity_id
_entity_poly.type
_entity_poly.pdbx_seq_one_letter_code
_entity_poly.pdbx_strand_id
1 'polypeptide(L)'
;MTILNYSTLQLPSLKVLNIGHNALRTIDAAQLLLGLPKLQVLRLSHNKLSHESLRSVLEILRQRNVSYRDESSKVSCYYDSEQIEGVCMERQPTVGGRVKVVLLSILSMLIATLFVLLMYWVYVFMNK
;
A
#
# COMPACT_ATOMS: atom_id res chain seq x y z
N MET A 1 -11.24 -14.08 0.61
CA MET A 1 -10.39 -13.23 1.46
C MET A 1 -9.46 -14.18 2.21
N THR A 2 -8.18 -14.21 1.87
CA THR A 2 -7.20 -15.10 2.51
C THR A 2 -6.53 -14.35 3.65
N ILE A 3 -6.72 -14.85 4.88
CA ILE A 3 -6.11 -14.35 6.11
C ILE A 3 -5.24 -15.48 6.65
N LEU A 4 -4.02 -15.19 7.09
CA LEU A 4 -3.21 -16.15 7.84
C LEU A 4 -3.63 -16.12 9.31
N ASN A 5 -4.11 -17.24 9.83
CA ASN A 5 -4.43 -17.39 11.25
C ASN A 5 -3.19 -17.86 12.03
N TYR A 6 -2.64 -16.98 12.85
CA TYR A 6 -1.42 -17.20 13.64
C TYR A 6 -1.71 -17.67 15.08
N SER A 7 -2.98 -17.64 15.53
CA SER A 7 -3.34 -17.91 16.94
C SER A 7 -3.02 -19.33 17.40
N THR A 8 -2.89 -20.27 16.47
CA THR A 8 -2.53 -21.67 16.69
C THR A 8 -1.16 -22.03 16.15
N LEU A 9 -0.44 -21.07 15.54
CA LEU A 9 0.80 -21.33 14.82
C LEU A 9 2.01 -21.21 15.77
N GLN A 10 2.29 -22.28 16.52
CA GLN A 10 3.47 -22.36 17.38
C GLN A 10 4.58 -23.14 16.66
N LEU A 11 5.52 -22.42 16.04
CA LEU A 11 6.68 -23.02 15.37
C LEU A 11 7.96 -22.44 15.98
N PRO A 12 8.35 -22.86 17.20
CA PRO A 12 9.41 -22.22 17.98
C PRO A 12 10.81 -22.33 17.37
N SER A 13 11.00 -23.21 16.40
CA SER A 13 12.27 -23.41 15.69
C SER A 13 12.31 -22.79 14.29
N LEU A 14 11.19 -22.26 13.79
CA LEU A 14 11.13 -21.73 12.42
C LEU A 14 11.98 -20.46 12.32
N LYS A 15 12.92 -20.44 11.36
CA LYS A 15 13.80 -19.29 11.10
C LYS A 15 13.42 -18.53 9.84
N VAL A 16 12.86 -19.21 8.84
CA VAL A 16 12.52 -18.61 7.56
C VAL A 16 11.08 -18.95 7.24
N LEU A 17 10.25 -17.94 7.00
CA LEU A 17 8.89 -18.08 6.54
C LEU A 17 8.75 -17.37 5.19
N ASN A 18 8.29 -18.08 4.17
CA ASN A 18 7.97 -17.50 2.88
C ASN A 18 6.47 -17.64 2.61
N ILE A 19 5.81 -16.49 2.58
CA ILE A 19 4.38 -16.32 2.26
C ILE A 19 4.21 -15.38 1.07
N GLY A 20 5.27 -15.18 0.27
CA GLY A 20 5.19 -14.39 -0.95
C GLY A 20 4.28 -15.02 -2.00
N HIS A 21 3.87 -14.22 -2.99
CA HIS A 21 2.96 -14.63 -4.07
C HIS A 21 1.63 -15.23 -3.58
N ASN A 22 1.05 -14.60 -2.57
CA ASN A 22 -0.26 -14.94 -2.05
C ASN A 22 -1.22 -13.75 -2.22
N ALA A 23 -2.49 -13.92 -1.84
CA ALA A 23 -3.50 -12.86 -1.92
C ALA A 23 -3.78 -12.22 -0.55
N LEU A 24 -2.79 -12.16 0.34
CA LEU A 24 -2.96 -11.63 1.70
C LEU A 24 -3.25 -10.13 1.65
N ARG A 25 -4.27 -9.70 2.39
CA ARG A 25 -4.65 -8.29 2.52
C ARG A 25 -4.25 -7.68 3.86
N THR A 26 -4.05 -8.53 4.86
CA THR A 26 -3.70 -8.16 6.22
C THR A 26 -2.73 -9.20 6.79
N ILE A 27 -1.80 -8.73 7.63
CA ILE A 27 -0.89 -9.56 8.42
C ILE A 27 -0.75 -8.85 9.76
N ASP A 28 -0.95 -9.58 10.86
CA ASP A 28 -0.57 -9.12 12.20
C ASP A 28 0.83 -9.64 12.50
N ALA A 29 1.82 -8.79 12.28
CA ALA A 29 3.21 -9.16 12.52
C ALA A 29 3.51 -9.39 14.00
N ALA A 30 2.83 -8.68 14.91
CA ALA A 30 3.06 -8.83 16.34
C ALA A 30 2.66 -10.25 16.79
N GLN A 31 1.46 -10.69 16.41
CA GLN A 31 0.99 -12.02 16.80
C GLN A 31 1.72 -13.14 16.05
N LEU A 32 2.11 -12.93 14.79
CA LEU A 32 2.95 -13.87 14.05
C LEU A 32 4.29 -14.11 14.77
N LEU A 33 4.95 -13.07 15.25
CA LEU A 33 6.25 -13.18 15.93
C LEU A 33 6.16 -13.76 17.33
N LEU A 34 4.97 -13.74 17.98
CA LEU A 34 4.74 -14.48 19.21
C LEU A 34 4.74 -16.00 18.97
N GLY A 35 4.14 -16.45 17.86
CA GLY A 35 4.13 -17.86 17.47
C GLY A 35 5.44 -18.37 16.85
N LEU A 36 6.25 -17.45 16.31
CA LEU A 36 7.51 -17.71 15.62
C LEU A 36 8.70 -17.00 16.28
N PRO A 37 9.04 -17.31 17.55
CA PRO A 37 10.01 -16.55 18.34
C PRO A 37 11.44 -16.57 17.80
N LYS A 38 11.79 -17.53 16.93
CA LYS A 38 13.13 -17.64 16.31
C LYS A 38 13.14 -17.21 14.84
N LEU A 39 12.09 -16.54 14.37
CA LEU A 39 12.02 -16.09 12.99
C LEU A 39 13.12 -15.07 12.70
N GLN A 40 13.85 -15.27 11.62
CA GLN A 40 14.95 -14.43 11.15
C GLN A 40 14.64 -13.82 9.79
N VAL A 41 13.84 -14.51 8.96
CA VAL A 41 13.48 -14.05 7.62
C VAL A 41 11.99 -14.23 7.38
N LEU A 42 11.30 -13.17 6.96
CA LEU A 42 9.91 -13.19 6.48
C LEU A 42 9.83 -12.66 5.05
N ARG A 43 9.53 -13.52 4.08
CA ARG A 43 9.24 -13.10 2.70
C ARG A 43 7.73 -12.96 2.51
N LEU A 44 7.29 -11.76 2.13
CA LEU A 44 5.87 -11.44 1.94
C LEU A 44 5.58 -10.68 0.63
N SER A 45 6.53 -10.64 -0.31
CA SER A 45 6.37 -9.98 -1.61
C SER A 45 5.20 -10.56 -2.42
N HIS A 46 4.69 -9.78 -3.37
CA HIS A 46 3.56 -10.17 -4.24
C HIS A 46 2.32 -10.60 -3.44
N ASN A 47 2.00 -9.83 -2.39
CA ASN A 47 0.73 -9.88 -1.69
C ASN A 47 -0.08 -8.61 -1.97
N LYS A 48 -1.31 -8.55 -1.45
CA LYS A 48 -2.25 -7.45 -1.65
C LYS A 48 -2.43 -6.63 -0.37
N LEU A 49 -1.35 -6.39 0.38
CA LEU A 49 -1.38 -5.57 1.59
C LEU A 49 -1.57 -4.10 1.23
N SER A 50 -2.32 -3.35 2.05
CA SER A 50 -2.35 -1.90 1.90
C SER A 50 -0.99 -1.30 2.26
N HIS A 51 -0.70 -0.10 1.77
CA HIS A 51 0.55 0.60 2.07
C HIS A 51 0.74 0.81 3.57
N GLU A 52 -0.34 1.18 4.27
CA GLU A 52 -0.33 1.41 5.72
C GLU A 52 -0.06 0.12 6.49
N SER A 53 -0.75 -0.97 6.14
CA SER A 53 -0.55 -2.27 6.77
C SER A 53 0.87 -2.79 6.53
N LEU A 54 1.41 -2.63 5.32
CA LEU A 54 2.77 -3.03 5.02
C LEU A 54 3.78 -2.25 5.86
N ARG A 55 3.68 -0.90 5.93
CA ARG A 55 4.59 -0.09 6.75
C ARG A 55 4.58 -0.51 8.22
N SER A 56 3.39 -0.75 8.78
CA SER A 56 3.25 -1.23 10.16
C SER A 56 3.93 -2.59 10.37
N VAL A 57 3.73 -3.53 9.43
CA VAL A 57 4.39 -4.84 9.47
C VAL A 57 5.91 -4.70 9.40
N LEU A 58 6.43 -3.91 8.46
CA LEU A 58 7.87 -3.72 8.29
C LEU A 58 8.53 -3.09 9.52
N GLU A 59 7.84 -2.15 10.18
CA GLU A 59 8.32 -1.54 11.42
C GLU A 59 8.47 -2.58 12.54
N ILE A 60 7.47 -3.44 12.73
CA ILE A 60 7.51 -4.52 13.71
C ILE A 60 8.66 -5.51 13.40
N LEU A 61 8.86 -5.85 12.12
CA LEU A 61 9.96 -6.73 11.71
C LEU A 61 11.32 -6.11 11.99
N ARG A 62 11.50 -4.81 11.75
CA ARG A 62 12.74 -4.07 12.08
C ARG A 62 13.01 -4.08 13.57
N GLN A 63 12.00 -3.81 14.40
CA GLN A 63 12.14 -3.84 15.86
C GLN A 63 12.56 -5.22 16.40
N ARG A 64 12.21 -6.29 15.69
CA ARG A 64 12.55 -7.67 16.04
C ARG A 64 13.75 -8.24 15.27
N ASN A 65 14.48 -7.40 14.53
CA ASN A 65 15.62 -7.80 13.69
C ASN A 65 15.30 -8.94 12.71
N VAL A 66 14.07 -8.97 12.19
CA VAL A 66 13.63 -9.94 11.18
C VAL A 66 13.86 -9.34 9.79
N SER A 67 14.67 -9.99 8.98
CA SER A 67 14.91 -9.60 7.59
C SER A 67 13.68 -9.89 6.74
N TYR A 68 13.29 -8.93 5.90
CA TYR A 68 12.22 -9.09 4.91
C TYR A 68 12.69 -8.80 3.49
N ARG A 69 13.96 -8.43 3.35
CA ARG A 69 14.56 -8.09 2.07
C ARG A 69 14.92 -9.37 1.34
N ASP A 70 14.58 -9.43 0.06
CA ASP A 70 15.07 -10.51 -0.77
C ASP A 70 16.53 -10.26 -1.10
N GLU A 71 17.44 -11.03 -0.49
CA GLU A 71 18.89 -10.88 -0.65
C GLU A 71 19.39 -11.41 -2.02
N SER A 72 18.53 -12.09 -2.77
CA SER A 72 18.86 -12.59 -4.10
C SER A 72 18.57 -11.54 -5.18
N SER A 73 19.60 -10.76 -5.52
CA SER A 73 19.84 -10.18 -6.86
C SER A 73 18.74 -9.29 -7.46
N LYS A 74 18.79 -7.97 -7.25
CA LYS A 74 18.22 -6.91 -8.14
C LYS A 74 16.93 -7.28 -8.90
N VAL A 75 15.96 -7.96 -8.26
CA VAL A 75 14.69 -8.24 -8.91
C VAL A 75 13.91 -6.93 -8.84
N SER A 76 13.90 -6.20 -9.96
CA SER A 76 12.93 -5.12 -10.16
C SER A 76 11.54 -5.72 -10.03
N CYS A 77 10.67 -5.09 -9.24
CA CYS A 77 9.27 -5.47 -9.16
C CYS A 77 8.65 -5.55 -10.57
N TYR A 78 7.73 -6.50 -10.80
CA TYR A 78 6.98 -6.58 -12.06
C TYR A 78 6.23 -5.26 -12.34
N TYR A 79 5.97 -4.96 -13.61
CA TYR A 79 5.37 -3.69 -14.06
C TYR A 79 3.97 -3.41 -13.46
N ASP A 80 3.29 -4.45 -12.99
CA ASP A 80 1.96 -4.42 -12.37
C ASP A 80 2.00 -4.43 -10.83
N SER A 81 3.21 -4.37 -10.26
CA SER A 81 3.43 -4.36 -8.82
C SER A 81 4.05 -3.03 -8.37
N GLU A 82 3.82 -2.68 -7.11
CA GLU A 82 4.29 -1.45 -6.50
C GLU A 82 5.35 -1.76 -5.45
N GLN A 83 6.46 -1.03 -5.48
CA GLN A 83 7.54 -1.20 -4.50
C GLN A 83 7.33 -0.25 -3.32
N ILE A 84 7.29 -0.81 -2.12
CA ILE A 84 7.15 -0.06 -0.88
C ILE A 84 8.25 -0.52 0.06
N GLU A 85 9.16 0.39 0.40
CA GLU A 85 10.30 0.12 1.29
C GLU A 85 11.15 -1.10 0.89
N GLY A 86 11.27 -1.33 -0.42
CA GLY A 86 12.05 -2.44 -0.98
C GLY A 86 11.28 -3.76 -1.11
N VAL A 87 9.98 -3.80 -0.82
CA VAL A 87 9.12 -4.98 -0.99
C VAL A 87 8.11 -4.74 -2.10
N CYS A 88 7.99 -5.68 -3.04
CA CYS A 88 7.00 -5.62 -4.12
C CYS A 88 5.62 -6.07 -3.61
N MET A 89 4.58 -5.28 -3.85
CA MET A 89 3.17 -5.61 -3.57
C MET A 89 2.35 -5.58 -4.86
N GLU A 90 1.33 -6.41 -4.94
CA GLU A 90 0.40 -6.37 -6.07
C GLU A 90 -0.43 -5.08 -6.00
N ARG A 91 -0.55 -4.38 -7.13
CA ARG A 91 -1.27 -3.10 -7.19
C ARG A 91 -2.74 -3.31 -6.81
N GLN A 92 -3.16 -2.69 -5.71
CA GLN A 92 -4.59 -2.65 -5.37
C GLN A 92 -5.30 -1.67 -6.30
N PRO A 93 -6.49 -2.02 -6.85
CA PRO A 93 -7.30 -1.07 -7.58
C PRO A 93 -7.74 0.04 -6.62
N THR A 94 -7.23 1.26 -6.83
CA THR A 94 -7.58 2.43 -6.03
C THR A 94 -9.00 2.87 -6.37
N VAL A 95 -10.00 2.24 -5.75
CA VAL A 95 -11.42 2.65 -5.90
C VAL A 95 -11.60 4.12 -5.51
N GLY A 96 -10.83 4.61 -4.51
CA GLY A 96 -10.83 6.01 -4.08
C GLY A 96 -10.13 6.99 -5.03
N GLY A 97 -9.24 6.51 -5.91
CA GLY A 97 -8.54 7.37 -6.88
C GLY A 97 -9.52 7.95 -7.90
N ARG A 98 -10.44 7.13 -8.41
CA ARG A 98 -11.45 7.55 -9.39
C ARG A 98 -12.37 8.64 -8.82
N VAL A 99 -12.78 8.52 -7.55
CA VAL A 99 -13.64 9.52 -6.89
C VAL A 99 -12.92 10.86 -6.72
N LYS A 100 -11.65 10.86 -6.28
CA LYS A 100 -10.84 12.08 -6.14
C LYS A 100 -10.63 12.77 -7.48
N VAL A 101 -10.36 12.01 -8.55
CA VAL A 101 -10.20 12.55 -9.90
C VAL A 101 -11.49 13.21 -10.40
N VAL A 102 -12.64 12.56 -10.19
CA VAL A 102 -13.95 13.13 -10.54
C VAL A 102 -14.20 14.43 -9.77
N LEU A 103 -13.97 14.44 -8.45
CA LEU A 103 -14.13 15.66 -7.63
C LEU A 103 -13.25 16.81 -8.10
N LEU A 104 -11.97 16.54 -8.40
CA LEU A 104 -11.03 17.55 -8.91
C LEU A 104 -11.46 18.10 -10.27
N SER A 105 -11.98 17.25 -11.16
CA SER A 105 -12.48 17.69 -12.47
C SER A 105 -13.70 18.59 -12.35
N ILE A 106 -14.63 18.28 -11.44
CA ILE A 106 -15.81 19.12 -11.19
C ILE A 106 -15.39 20.49 -10.63
N LEU A 107 -14.47 20.51 -9.65
CA LEU A 107 -13.97 21.74 -9.07
C LEU A 107 -13.30 22.65 -10.12
N SER A 108 -12.50 22.06 -11.02
CA SER A 108 -11.87 22.78 -12.13
C SER A 108 -12.90 23.44 -13.05
N MET A 109 -13.97 22.74 -13.42
CA MET A 109 -15.02 23.29 -14.27
C MET A 109 -15.75 24.46 -13.60
N LEU A 110 -16.06 24.36 -12.31
CA LEU A 110 -16.71 25.43 -11.56
C LEU A 110 -15.87 26.71 -11.53
N ILE A 111 -14.57 26.59 -11.26
CA ILE A 111 -13.65 27.73 -11.26
C ILE A 111 -13.58 28.40 -12.63
N ALA A 112 -13.49 27.61 -13.71
CA ALA A 112 -13.48 28.14 -15.07
C ALA A 112 -14.79 28.89 -15.41
N THR A 113 -15.95 28.33 -15.04
CA THR A 113 -17.24 29.01 -15.27
C THR A 113 -17.36 30.32 -14.51
N LEU A 114 -16.92 30.35 -13.25
CA LEU A 114 -16.92 31.57 -12.45
C LEU A 114 -16.03 32.65 -13.08
N PHE A 115 -14.83 32.26 -13.55
CA PHE A 115 -13.92 33.18 -14.21
C PHE A 115 -14.54 33.81 -15.48
N VAL A 116 -15.20 33.01 -16.31
CA VAL A 116 -15.89 33.51 -17.52
C VAL A 116 -17.01 34.49 -17.15
N LEU A 117 -17.80 34.19 -16.12
CA LEU A 117 -18.87 35.08 -15.65
C LEU A 117 -18.33 36.42 -15.13
N LEU A 118 -17.21 36.39 -14.40
CA LEU A 118 -16.53 37.61 -13.94
C LEU A 118 -16.04 38.45 -15.10
N MET A 119 -15.38 37.83 -16.09
CA MET A 119 -14.91 38.52 -17.29
C MET A 119 -16.06 39.14 -18.08
N TYR A 120 -17.17 38.42 -18.23
CA TYR A 120 -18.38 38.93 -18.87
C TYR A 120 -18.97 40.12 -18.11
N TRP A 121 -19.03 40.04 -16.78
CA TRP A 121 -19.55 41.12 -15.95
C TRP A 121 -18.69 42.39 -16.06
N VAL A 122 -17.36 42.25 -16.02
CA VAL A 122 -16.41 43.37 -16.21
C VAL A 122 -16.58 43.99 -17.59
N TYR A 123 -16.69 43.16 -18.64
CA TYR A 123 -16.92 43.64 -20.00
C TYR A 123 -18.19 44.49 -20.11
N VAL A 124 -19.31 44.00 -19.58
CA VAL A 124 -20.58 44.73 -19.58
C VAL A 124 -20.48 46.04 -18.77
N PHE A 125 -19.79 46.03 -17.63
CA PHE A 125 -19.59 47.22 -16.82
C PHE A 125 -18.75 48.29 -17.55
N MET A 126 -17.71 47.87 -18.29
CA MET A 126 -16.87 48.79 -19.07
C MET A 126 -17.57 49.34 -20.31
N ASN A 127 -18.53 48.60 -20.88
CA ASN A 127 -19.27 48.99 -22.08
C ASN A 127 -20.61 49.69 -21.77
N LYS A 128 -20.86 50.03 -20.50
CA LYS A 128 -22.05 50.73 -20.04
C LYS A 128 -21.68 52.13 -19.55
#